data_AF-A0A6N8W9S6-F1
#
_entry.id   AF-A0A6N8W9S6-F1
#
_cell.length_a   1.000
_cell.length_b   1.000
_cell.length_c   1.000
_cell.angle_alpha   90.00
_cell.angle_beta   90.00
_cell.angle_gamma   90.00
#
_symmetry.space_group_name_H-M   'P 1'
#
loop_
_entity.id
_entity.type
_entity.pdbx_description
1 polymer ?
#
loop_
_entity_poly.entity_id
_entity_poly.type
_entity_poly.pdbx_seq_one_letter_code
_entity_poly.pdbx_strand_id
1 'polypeptide(L)' 'MRVVIAPQEFKGSLTAVEAASAIQTGVMSVFPNAVIDSAPVADGGPGTVEAIVHAAGGRTSIARV' A
#
# COMPACT_ATOMS: atom_id res chain seq x y z
N MET A 1 -7.53 0.38 -19.42
CA MET A 1 -7.52 1.41 -18.36
C MET A 1 -6.33 1.15 -17.45
N ARG A 2 -5.67 2.20 -16.96
CA ARG A 2 -4.57 2.07 -15.99
C ARG A 2 -4.94 2.86 -14.74
N VAL A 3 -4.73 2.25 -13.56
CA VAL A 3 -5.15 2.80 -12.26
C VAL A 3 -3.95 2.80 -11.32
N VAL A 4 -3.65 3.96 -10.75
CA VAL A 4 -2.69 4.06 -9.64
C VAL A 4 -3.47 4.00 -8.34
N ILE A 5 -3.10 3.07 -7.46
CA ILE A 5 -3.69 2.89 -6.14
C ILE A 5 -2.67 3.37 -5.11
N ALA A 6 -2.86 4.59 -4.60
CA ALA A 6 -1.95 5.23 -3.64
C ALA A 6 -2.65 5.66 -2.34
N PRO A 7 -3.22 4.72 -1.56
CA PRO A 7 -3.91 5.03 -0.31
C PRO A 7 -2.93 5.25 0.85
N GLN A 8 -3.40 5.98 1.85
CA GLN A 8 -2.81 6.01 3.19
C GLN A 8 -3.50 4.99 4.11
N GLU A 9 -2.95 4.77 5.30
CA GLU A 9 -3.58 3.95 6.33
C GLU A 9 -4.94 4.50 6.77
N PHE A 10 -5.82 3.58 7.17
CA PHE A 10 -7.04 3.89 7.88
C PHE A 10 -6.72 3.71 9.36
N LYS A 11 -6.37 4.80 10.02
CA LYS A 11 -5.85 4.80 11.40
C LYS A 11 -6.67 3.91 12.34
N GLY A 12 -6.00 2.91 12.92
CA GLY A 12 -6.62 1.94 13.84
C GLY A 12 -7.45 0.84 13.17
N SER A 13 -7.39 0.71 11.85
CA SER A 13 -8.17 -0.25 11.07
C SER A 13 -7.31 -0.97 10.02
N LEU A 14 -7.02 -0.34 8.89
CA LEU A 14 -6.26 -0.93 7.78
C LEU A 14 -4.91 -0.23 7.62
N THR A 15 -3.87 -1.00 7.41
CA THR A 15 -2.60 -0.48 6.87
C THR A 15 -2.81 0.05 5.44
N ALA A 16 -1.92 0.91 4.97
CA ALA A 16 -1.96 1.40 3.59
C ALA A 16 -1.90 0.26 2.56
N VAL A 17 -1.16 -0.82 2.87
CA VAL A 17 -1.05 -2.01 2.01
C VAL A 17 -2.37 -2.78 1.93
N GLU A 18 -3.04 -2.99 3.08
CA GLU A 18 -4.35 -3.65 3.11
C GLU A 18 -5.41 -2.83 2.39
N ALA A 19 -5.41 -1.50 2.59
CA ALA A 19 -6.28 -0.59 1.86
C ALA A 19 -6.04 -0.69 0.35
N ALA A 20 -4.78 -0.73 -0.10
CA ALA A 20 -4.45 -0.86 -1.51
C ALA A 20 -4.95 -2.18 -2.11
N SER A 21 -4.79 -3.30 -1.38
CA SER A 21 -5.27 -4.61 -1.79
C SER A 21 -6.80 -4.67 -1.91
N ALA A 22 -7.52 -4.06 -0.96
CA ALA A 22 -8.97 -3.97 -0.99
C ALA A 22 -9.47 -3.13 -2.19
N ILE A 23 -8.85 -1.98 -2.45
CA ILE A 23 -9.16 -1.13 -3.61
C ILE A 23 -8.89 -1.89 -4.92
N GLN A 24 -7.74 -2.56 -5.03
CA GLN A 24 -7.39 -3.37 -6.20
C GLN A 24 -8.45 -4.43 -6.48
N THR A 25 -8.93 -5.11 -5.44
CA THR A 25 -9.99 -6.12 -5.55
C THR A 25 -11.29 -5.51 -6.12
N GLY A 26 -11.68 -4.33 -5.63
CA GLY A 26 -12.84 -3.59 -6.13
C GLY A 26 -12.67 -3.11 -7.58
N VAL A 27 -11.49 -2.62 -7.95
CA VAL A 27 -11.21 -2.18 -9.33
C VAL A 27 -11.29 -3.37 -10.29
N MET A 28 -10.66 -4.49 -9.94
CA MET A 28 -10.62 -5.68 -10.80
C MET A 28 -11.97 -6.37 -10.95
N SER A 29 -12.90 -6.21 -10.00
CA SER A 29 -14.25 -6.77 -10.12
C SER A 29 -15.10 -6.09 -11.19
N VAL A 30 -14.84 -4.80 -11.46
CA VAL A 30 -15.54 -4.01 -12.49
C VAL A 30 -14.73 -3.93 -13.78
N PHE A 31 -13.41 -3.86 -13.67
CA PHE A 31 -12.48 -3.72 -14.79
C PHE A 31 -11.40 -4.82 -14.74
N PRO A 32 -11.73 -6.07 -15.15
CA PRO A 32 -10.83 -7.22 -15.01
C PRO A 32 -9.50 -7.10 -15.75
N ASN A 33 -9.43 -6.22 -16.75
CA ASN A 33 -8.24 -5.97 -17.57
C ASN A 33 -7.54 -4.64 -17.22
N ALA A 34 -7.83 -4.06 -16.05
CA ALA A 34 -7.13 -2.86 -15.60
C ALA A 34 -5.66 -3.18 -15.32
N VAL A 35 -4.76 -2.32 -15.78
CA VAL A 35 -3.36 -2.33 -15.35
C VAL A 35 -3.28 -1.55 -14.04
N ILE A 36 -2.79 -2.17 -12.98
CA ILE A 36 -2.77 -1.58 -11.64
C ILE A 36 -1.32 -1.35 -11.20
N ASP A 37 -1.03 -0.13 -10.79
CA ASP A 37 0.20 0.23 -10.08
C ASP A 37 -0.17 0.54 -8.62
N SER A 38 0.28 -0.31 -7.68
CA SER A 38 0.03 -0.11 -6.26
C SER A 38 1.22 0.61 -5.61
N ALA A 39 0.93 1.75 -4.97
CA ALA A 39 1.91 2.60 -4.31
C ALA A 39 1.37 3.08 -2.96
N PRO A 40 1.29 2.22 -1.92
CA PRO A 40 0.88 2.62 -0.58
C PRO A 40 1.74 3.78 -0.07
N VAL A 41 1.11 4.81 0.51
CA VAL A 41 1.80 6.02 0.97
C VAL A 41 1.68 6.22 2.48
N ALA A 42 2.61 7.00 3.02
CA ALA A 42 2.61 7.46 4.40
C ALA A 42 3.15 8.89 4.46
N ASP A 43 2.83 9.62 5.52
CA ASP A 43 3.12 11.04 5.70
C ASP A 43 4.28 11.34 6.67
N GLY A 44 4.97 10.30 7.15
CA GLY A 44 6.00 10.39 8.19
C GLY A 44 5.55 9.84 9.55
N GLY A 45 4.26 9.52 9.71
CA GLY A 45 3.74 8.86 10.90
C GLY A 45 3.98 7.33 10.95
N PRO A 46 3.23 6.61 11.81
CA PRO A 46 3.14 5.16 11.77
C PRO A 46 2.87 4.64 10.35
N GLY A 47 3.41 3.47 10.00
CA GLY A 47 3.28 2.91 8.65
C GLY A 47 4.27 3.45 7.62
N THR A 48 5.07 4.48 7.95
CA THR A 48 6.06 5.05 7.01
C THR A 48 7.17 4.09 6.65
N VAL A 49 7.66 3.31 7.63
CA VAL A 49 8.70 2.31 7.37
C VAL A 49 8.16 1.24 6.43
N GLU A 50 6.94 0.75 6.67
CA GLU A 50 6.27 -0.24 5.84
C GLU A 50 6.05 0.27 4.41
N ALA A 51 5.60 1.52 4.24
CA ALA A 51 5.41 2.14 2.94
C ALA A 51 6.74 2.23 2.14
N ILE A 52 7.83 2.67 2.79
CA ILE A 52 9.15 2.76 2.15
C ILE A 52 9.68 1.37 1.80
N VAL A 53 9.59 0.41 2.73
CA VAL A 53 10.05 -0.97 2.51
C VAL A 53 9.32 -1.60 1.34
N HIS A 54 8.00 -1.42 1.25
CA HIS A 54 7.20 -1.91 0.12
C HIS A 54 7.61 -1.24 -1.21
N ALA A 55 7.74 0.09 -1.22
CA ALA A 55 8.11 0.84 -2.42
C ALA A 55 9.52 0.53 -2.93
N ALA A 56 10.48 0.29 -2.02
CA ALA A 56 11.88 0.06 -2.35
C ALA A 56 12.24 -1.43 -2.53
N GLY A 57 11.30 -2.36 -2.31
CA GLY A 57 11.62 -3.80 -2.24
C GLY A 57 12.59 -4.14 -1.10
N GLY A 58 12.53 -3.36 -0.02
CA GLY A 58 13.42 -3.47 1.14
C GLY A 58 13.02 -4.60 2.09
N ARG A 59 13.69 -4.65 3.24
CA ARG A 59 13.34 -5.52 4.36
C ARG A 59 13.53 -4.78 5.67
N THR A 60 12.71 -5.09 6.66
CA THR A 60 12.90 -4.61 8.03
C THR A 60 13.88 -5.51 8.78
N SER A 61 14.62 -4.93 9.72
CA SER A 61 15.48 -5.67 10.65
C SER A 61 15.36 -5.05 12.03
N ILE A 62 15.26 -5.89 13.06
CA ILE A 62 15.26 -5.45 14.46
C ILE A 62 16.70 -5.54 14.98
N ALA A 63 17.27 -4.41 15.39
CA ALA A 63 18.56 -4.36 16.06
C ALA A 63 18.35 -4.09 17.56
N ARG A 64 19.07 -4.79 18.43
CA ARG A 64 19.17 -4.45 19.85
C ARG A 64 20.41 -3.57 20.04
N VAL A 65 20.22 -2.43 20.69
CA VAL A 65 21.28 -1.48 21.04
C VAL A 65 21.68 -1.73 22.49
#